data_AF-A0A3B0RW22-F1
#
_entry.id   AF-A0A3B0RW22-F1
#
_cell.length_a   1.000
_cell.length_b   1.000
_cell.length_c   1.000
_cell.angle_alpha   90.00
_cell.angle_beta   90.00
_cell.angle_gamma   90.00
#
_symmetry.space_group_name_H-M   'P 1'
#
loop_
_entity.id
_entity.type
_entity.pdbx_description
1 polymer ?
#
loop_
_entity_poly.entity_id
_entity_poly.type
_entity_poly.pdbx_seq_one_letter_code
_entity_poly.pdbx_strand_id
1 'polypeptide(L)'
;MNQSFKFLTAFIFLTACTPPSPSQQTLVNQAQKMNTASLWVQQQYTESPVMLAIVEAELAVRGETRTSTSYIGKRSRSGYRKSQYPRGGGGQDTQNCSDFTNVAQAQRFFLAAGGPVYDPNNLDRDGDGLACEWGTYINKIARSNVRAAKARTPRRYTNRVCYTGPRGGTYTITSSGRKNYGGC
;
A
#
# COMPACT_ATOMS: atom_id res chain seq x y z
N MET A 1 -6.52 9.15 -73.33
CA MET A 1 -5.31 8.56 -72.72
C MET A 1 -5.11 9.21 -71.36
N ASN A 2 -5.69 8.66 -70.29
CA ASN A 2 -5.50 9.19 -68.93
C ASN A 2 -4.92 8.08 -68.07
N GLN A 3 -3.61 8.15 -67.78
CA GLN A 3 -2.96 7.27 -66.81
C GLN A 3 -2.90 7.95 -65.45
N SER A 4 -3.58 7.34 -64.47
CA SER A 4 -3.54 7.74 -63.06
C SER A 4 -2.30 7.16 -62.39
N PHE A 5 -1.37 8.02 -61.96
CA PHE A 5 -0.25 7.64 -61.10
C PHE A 5 -0.76 7.35 -59.69
N LYS A 6 -0.69 6.09 -59.26
CA LYS A 6 -0.93 5.69 -57.86
C LYS A 6 0.37 5.85 -57.08
N PHE A 7 0.43 6.85 -56.20
CA PHE A 7 1.50 6.96 -55.20
C PHE A 7 1.33 5.85 -54.15
N LEU A 8 2.23 4.86 -54.17
CA LEU A 8 2.38 3.90 -53.08
C LEU A 8 3.14 4.60 -51.95
N THR A 9 2.45 5.00 -50.89
CA THR A 9 3.07 5.43 -49.63
C THR A 9 3.61 4.20 -48.92
N ALA A 10 4.94 4.03 -48.95
CA ALA A 10 5.65 3.02 -48.18
C ALA A 10 5.67 3.44 -46.69
N PHE A 11 4.90 2.74 -45.86
CA PHE A 11 5.00 2.84 -44.40
C PHE A 11 6.27 2.11 -43.94
N ILE A 12 7.28 2.89 -43.56
CA ILE A 12 8.49 2.38 -42.89
C ILE A 12 8.11 2.07 -41.45
N PHE A 13 7.93 0.79 -41.11
CA PHE A 13 7.78 0.35 -39.74
C PHE A 13 9.15 0.41 -39.03
N LEU A 14 9.39 1.50 -38.28
CA LEU A 14 10.50 1.59 -37.32
C LEU A 14 10.21 0.63 -36.16
N THR A 15 10.91 -0.50 -36.12
CA THR A 15 10.88 -1.44 -35.01
C THR A 15 11.59 -0.83 -33.80
N ALA A 16 10.84 -0.19 -32.91
CA ALA A 16 11.36 0.28 -31.63
C ALA A 16 11.72 -0.93 -30.75
N CYS A 17 13.02 -1.18 -30.59
CA CYS A 17 13.51 -2.17 -29.62
C CYS A 17 13.29 -1.60 -28.22
N THR A 18 12.24 -2.05 -27.53
CA THR A 18 12.01 -1.69 -26.13
C THR A 18 13.01 -2.48 -25.26
N PRO A 19 13.83 -1.81 -24.43
CA PRO A 19 14.76 -2.52 -23.55
C PRO A 19 13.97 -3.43 -22.59
N PRO A 20 14.52 -4.61 -22.23
CA PRO A 20 13.84 -5.53 -21.33
C PRO A 20 13.63 -4.87 -19.96
N SER A 21 12.42 -5.00 -19.42
CA SER A 21 12.09 -4.53 -18.06
C SER A 21 13.02 -5.18 -17.03
N PRO A 22 13.51 -4.43 -16.03
CA PRO A 22 14.37 -4.98 -15.00
C PRO A 22 13.64 -6.09 -14.23
N SER A 23 14.37 -7.13 -13.84
CA SER A 23 13.84 -8.18 -12.99
C SER A 23 13.45 -7.63 -11.62
N GLN A 24 12.46 -8.24 -10.96
CA GLN A 24 12.02 -7.77 -9.64
C GLN A 24 13.11 -7.87 -8.57
N GLN A 25 13.99 -8.88 -8.66
CA GLN A 25 15.20 -8.94 -7.84
C GLN A 25 16.07 -7.68 -7.99
N THR A 26 16.20 -7.14 -9.21
CA THR A 26 16.95 -5.90 -9.45
C THR A 26 16.28 -4.71 -8.77
N LEU A 27 14.95 -4.63 -8.82
CA LEU A 27 14.18 -3.58 -8.14
C LEU A 27 14.29 -3.67 -6.61
N VAL A 28 14.27 -4.89 -6.05
CA VAL A 28 14.51 -5.12 -4.62
C VAL A 28 15.92 -4.66 -4.23
N ASN A 29 16.94 -5.06 -4.99
CA ASN A 29 18.32 -4.64 -4.76
C ASN A 29 18.47 -3.11 -4.87
N GLN A 30 17.75 -2.48 -5.79
CA GLN A 30 17.73 -1.03 -5.94
C GLN A 30 17.11 -0.36 -4.72
N ALA A 31 15.96 -0.82 -4.24
CA ALA A 31 15.30 -0.28 -3.06
C ALA A 31 16.17 -0.45 -1.79
N GLN A 32 16.84 -1.58 -1.63
CA GLN A 32 17.77 -1.82 -0.52
C GLN A 32 18.93 -0.81 -0.49
N LYS A 33 19.42 -0.37 -1.65
CA LYS A 33 20.49 0.64 -1.76
C LYS A 33 20.00 2.07 -1.48
N MET A 34 18.71 2.35 -1.61
CA MET A 34 18.15 3.66 -1.30
C MET A 34 18.19 3.92 0.21
N ASN A 35 18.39 5.18 0.62
CA ASN A 35 18.19 5.56 2.02
C ASN A 35 16.68 5.66 2.35
N THR A 36 16.34 5.70 3.63
CA THR A 36 14.95 5.73 4.10
C THR A 36 14.15 6.92 3.58
N ALA A 37 14.76 8.11 3.48
CA ALA A 37 14.09 9.30 2.95
C ALA A 37 13.73 9.13 1.47
N SER A 38 14.66 8.62 0.66
CA SER A 38 14.43 8.31 -0.75
C SER A 38 13.35 7.25 -0.95
N LEU A 39 13.27 6.25 -0.07
CA LEU A 39 12.19 5.26 -0.11
C LEU A 39 10.82 5.89 0.13
N TRP A 40 10.69 6.80 1.11
CA TRP A 40 9.43 7.51 1.34
C TRP A 40 9.02 8.40 0.17
N VAL A 41 9.97 9.07 -0.48
CA VAL A 41 9.72 9.80 -1.73
C VAL A 41 9.26 8.83 -2.82
N GLN A 42 9.97 7.73 -3.02
CA GLN A 42 9.63 6.72 -4.02
C GLN A 42 8.21 6.15 -3.81
N GLN A 43 7.83 5.87 -2.56
CA GLN A 43 6.51 5.36 -2.19
C GLN A 43 5.37 6.29 -2.63
N GLN A 44 5.59 7.60 -2.56
CA GLN A 44 4.60 8.62 -2.91
C GLN A 44 4.41 8.72 -4.42
N TYR A 45 5.50 8.69 -5.19
CA TYR A 45 5.47 9.07 -6.60
C TYR A 45 5.54 7.89 -7.58
N THR A 46 5.92 6.69 -7.14
CA THR A 46 6.03 5.56 -8.07
C THR A 46 4.66 5.17 -8.64
N GLU A 47 4.58 5.00 -9.95
CA GLU A 47 3.39 4.51 -10.65
C GLU A 47 3.37 2.98 -10.77
N SER A 48 4.55 2.35 -10.66
CA SER A 48 4.68 0.89 -10.73
C SER A 48 4.12 0.23 -9.46
N PRO A 49 3.09 -0.64 -9.58
CA PRO A 49 2.54 -1.36 -8.42
C PRO A 49 3.57 -2.27 -7.75
N VAL A 50 4.45 -2.89 -8.54
CA VAL A 50 5.54 -3.75 -8.05
C VAL A 50 6.56 -2.92 -7.28
N MET A 51 7.01 -1.79 -7.83
CA MET A 51 7.97 -0.94 -7.13
C MET A 51 7.37 -0.36 -5.85
N LEU A 52 6.09 0.01 -5.85
CA LEU A 52 5.37 0.42 -4.65
C LEU A 52 5.40 -0.67 -3.58
N ALA A 53 5.07 -1.93 -3.94
CA ALA A 53 5.09 -3.05 -3.01
C ALA A 53 6.50 -3.31 -2.44
N ILE A 54 7.53 -3.25 -3.29
CA ILE A 54 8.94 -3.41 -2.89
C ILE A 54 9.35 -2.33 -1.90
N VAL A 55 9.06 -1.07 -2.22
CA VAL A 55 9.43 0.08 -1.38
C VAL A 55 8.75 0.02 -0.03
N GLU A 56 7.45 -0.31 0.01
CA GLU A 56 6.73 -0.44 1.28
C GLU A 56 7.21 -1.62 2.13
N ALA A 57 7.56 -2.75 1.50
CA ALA A 57 8.18 -3.88 2.19
C ALA A 57 9.56 -3.50 2.74
N GLU A 58 10.40 -2.83 1.95
CA GLU A 58 11.73 -2.39 2.38
C GLU A 58 11.67 -1.37 3.53
N LEU A 59 10.75 -0.39 3.46
CA LEU A 59 10.49 0.52 4.58
C LEU A 59 10.14 -0.26 5.85
N ALA A 60 9.22 -1.22 5.75
CA ALA A 60 8.82 -2.03 6.89
C ALA A 60 9.94 -2.92 7.43
N VAL A 61 10.81 -3.47 6.56
CA VAL A 61 12.02 -4.21 6.99
C VAL A 61 12.93 -3.33 7.84
N ARG A 62 12.99 -2.03 7.54
CA ARG A 62 13.75 -1.03 8.31
C ARG A 62 13.02 -0.53 9.57
N GLY A 63 11.84 -1.05 9.87
CA GLY A 63 11.01 -0.59 10.98
C GLY A 63 10.24 0.71 10.70
N GLU A 64 10.26 1.20 9.46
CA GLU A 64 9.62 2.44 9.05
C GLU A 64 8.18 2.17 8.62
N THR A 65 7.22 2.66 9.40
CA THR A 65 5.79 2.39 9.18
C THR A 65 5.00 3.62 8.77
N ARG A 66 5.47 4.83 9.11
CA ARG A 66 4.77 6.09 8.86
C ARG A 66 5.71 7.29 8.88
N THR A 67 5.28 8.34 8.20
CA THR A 67 5.78 9.71 8.31
C THR A 67 4.66 10.65 8.72
N SER A 68 4.90 11.96 8.72
CA SER A 68 3.85 12.97 8.94
C SER A 68 2.75 12.96 7.88
N THR A 69 3.05 12.53 6.65
CA THR A 69 2.15 12.65 5.48
C THR A 69 1.83 11.31 4.80
N SER A 70 2.59 10.25 5.08
CA SER A 70 2.39 8.92 4.49
C SER A 70 2.55 7.78 5.50
N TYR A 71 2.18 6.58 5.07
CA TYR A 71 2.34 5.34 5.81
C TYR A 71 2.36 4.15 4.83
N ILE A 72 3.00 3.05 5.24
CA ILE A 72 3.05 1.84 4.41
C ILE A 72 1.64 1.24 4.26
N GLY A 73 1.29 0.80 3.06
CA GLY A 73 -0.06 0.34 2.75
C GLY A 73 -1.07 1.45 2.51
N LYS A 74 -0.66 2.73 2.45
CA LYS A 74 -1.57 3.81 2.05
C LYS A 74 -2.17 3.57 0.66
N ARG A 75 -1.39 2.93 -0.23
CA ARG A 75 -1.78 2.62 -1.61
C ARG A 75 -1.92 1.12 -1.86
N SER A 76 -0.95 0.30 -1.44
CA SER A 76 -0.91 -1.15 -1.73
C SER A 76 -2.00 -1.96 -1.01
N ARG A 77 -2.52 -1.48 0.13
CA ARG A 77 -3.60 -2.14 0.90
C ARG A 77 -4.86 -2.38 0.06
N SER A 78 -5.04 -1.66 -1.03
CA SER A 78 -6.19 -1.84 -1.93
C SER A 78 -6.31 -3.28 -2.48
N GLY A 79 -5.23 -4.06 -2.53
CA GLY A 79 -5.22 -5.48 -2.89
C GLY A 79 -5.63 -6.44 -1.76
N TYR A 80 -5.60 -6.02 -0.49
CA TYR A 80 -5.79 -6.92 0.65
C TYR A 80 -7.11 -7.70 0.60
N ARG A 81 -7.00 -9.04 0.70
CA ARG A 81 -8.09 -10.04 0.59
C ARG A 81 -8.79 -10.06 -0.76
N LYS A 82 -8.15 -9.57 -1.83
CA LYS A 82 -8.64 -9.69 -3.19
C LYS A 82 -7.78 -10.72 -3.91
N SER A 83 -8.35 -11.86 -4.27
CA SER A 83 -7.62 -12.85 -5.08
C SER A 83 -7.43 -12.29 -6.50
N GLN A 84 -6.29 -11.66 -6.74
CA GLN A 84 -5.93 -11.02 -8.00
C GLN A 84 -5.03 -11.92 -8.86
N TYR A 85 -4.30 -12.83 -8.21
CA TYR A 85 -3.34 -13.71 -8.86
C TYR A 85 -3.79 -15.17 -8.72
N PRO A 86 -3.99 -15.89 -9.84
CA PRO A 86 -4.37 -17.29 -9.78
C PRO A 86 -3.24 -18.09 -9.12
N ARG A 87 -3.61 -18.98 -8.20
CA ARG A 87 -2.68 -19.87 -7.49
C ARG A 87 -2.99 -21.32 -7.87
N GLY A 88 -2.01 -21.97 -8.49
CA GLY A 88 -1.86 -23.42 -8.50
C GLY A 88 -0.63 -23.75 -7.65
N GLY A 89 -0.69 -24.82 -6.85
CA GLY A 89 0.29 -25.10 -5.78
C GLY A 89 1.76 -24.80 -6.12
N GLY A 90 2.49 -24.23 -5.16
CA GLY A 90 3.88 -23.80 -5.32
C GLY A 90 4.80 -24.93 -5.77
N GLY A 91 5.72 -24.60 -6.68
CA GLY A 91 6.57 -25.59 -7.35
C GLY A 91 7.91 -25.89 -6.68
N GLN A 92 8.34 -25.08 -5.70
CA GLN A 92 9.66 -25.21 -5.05
C GLN A 92 9.54 -25.45 -3.54
N ASP A 93 8.58 -24.78 -2.87
CA ASP A 93 8.29 -24.93 -1.42
C ASP A 93 9.55 -24.93 -0.51
N THR A 94 10.54 -24.11 -0.87
CA THR A 94 11.83 -24.03 -0.16
C THR A 94 11.83 -23.09 1.04
N GLN A 95 10.81 -22.23 1.13
CA GLN A 95 10.66 -21.23 2.17
C GLN A 95 9.20 -21.15 2.59
N ASN A 96 8.97 -21.00 3.88
CA ASN A 96 7.67 -20.83 4.50
C ASN A 96 7.60 -19.50 5.25
N CYS A 97 6.38 -19.03 5.55
CA CYS A 97 6.19 -17.80 6.28
C CYS A 97 6.86 -17.77 7.67
N SER A 98 7.05 -18.93 8.30
CA SER A 98 7.75 -19.09 9.57
C SER A 98 9.27 -18.89 9.50
N ASP A 99 9.84 -18.92 8.30
CA ASP A 99 11.31 -18.87 8.11
C ASP A 99 11.84 -17.43 8.15
N PHE A 100 10.94 -16.45 8.09
CA PHE A 100 11.28 -15.03 8.12
C PHE A 100 11.11 -14.47 9.52
N THR A 101 12.02 -13.56 9.92
CA THR A 101 11.95 -12.91 11.24
C THR A 101 10.68 -12.07 11.39
N ASN A 102 10.18 -11.52 10.28
CA ASN A 102 8.93 -10.76 10.26
C ASN A 102 8.27 -10.79 8.88
N VAL A 103 6.99 -10.40 8.86
CA VAL A 103 6.15 -10.37 7.64
C VAL A 103 6.68 -9.47 6.53
N ALA A 104 7.44 -8.41 6.87
CA ALA A 104 8.01 -7.50 5.88
C ALA A 104 9.18 -8.17 5.12
N GLN A 105 10.02 -8.94 5.82
CA GLN A 105 11.06 -9.73 5.20
C GLN A 105 10.48 -10.79 4.27
N ALA A 106 9.41 -11.48 4.70
CA ALA A 106 8.69 -12.46 3.87
C ALA A 106 8.14 -11.82 2.60
N GLN A 107 7.44 -10.67 2.71
CA GLN A 107 6.94 -9.94 1.56
C GLN A 107 8.06 -9.53 0.60
N ARG A 108 9.18 -9.01 1.12
CA ARG A 108 10.32 -8.61 0.29
C ARG A 108 10.91 -9.80 -0.45
N PHE A 109 11.05 -10.95 0.22
CA PHE A 109 11.52 -12.19 -0.40
C PHE A 109 10.59 -12.66 -1.52
N PHE A 110 9.28 -12.68 -1.25
CA PHE A 110 8.25 -13.01 -2.24
C PHE A 110 8.35 -12.13 -3.49
N LEU A 111 8.50 -10.81 -3.31
CA LEU A 111 8.66 -9.86 -4.42
C LEU A 111 10.00 -10.05 -5.15
N ALA A 112 11.08 -10.41 -4.46
CA ALA A 112 12.37 -10.73 -5.08
C ALA A 112 12.28 -11.98 -5.97
N ALA A 113 11.49 -12.97 -5.54
CA ALA A 113 11.31 -14.24 -6.23
C ALA A 113 10.41 -14.17 -7.48
N GLY A 114 9.77 -13.03 -7.79
CA GLY A 114 8.85 -12.90 -8.92
C GLY A 114 7.39 -12.57 -8.54
N GLY A 115 7.09 -12.42 -7.25
CA GLY A 115 5.78 -12.04 -6.76
C GLY A 115 5.36 -10.64 -7.23
N PRO A 116 4.07 -10.39 -7.48
CA PRO A 116 2.94 -11.24 -7.16
C PRO A 116 2.53 -12.22 -8.27
N VAL A 117 3.13 -12.12 -9.45
CA VAL A 117 2.80 -12.96 -10.60
C VAL A 117 3.29 -14.39 -10.39
N TYR A 118 4.51 -14.55 -9.88
CA TYR A 118 5.13 -15.85 -9.67
C TYR A 118 5.34 -16.09 -8.16
N ASP A 119 4.78 -17.20 -7.64
CA ASP A 119 4.87 -17.59 -6.23
C ASP A 119 5.40 -19.03 -6.08
N PRO A 120 6.71 -19.25 -6.29
CA PRO A 120 7.30 -20.59 -6.27
C PRO A 120 7.23 -21.28 -4.90
N ASN A 121 7.13 -20.48 -3.84
CA ASN A 121 7.14 -20.93 -2.45
C ASN A 121 5.73 -20.90 -1.82
N ASN A 122 4.69 -20.61 -2.61
CA ASN A 122 3.30 -20.56 -2.15
C ASN A 122 3.12 -19.70 -0.87
N LEU A 123 3.80 -18.55 -0.83
CA LEU A 123 3.79 -17.62 0.31
C LEU A 123 2.55 -16.71 0.31
N ASP A 124 1.89 -16.56 -0.84
CA ASP A 124 0.66 -15.78 -1.06
C ASP A 124 -0.45 -16.71 -1.57
N ARG A 125 -0.94 -17.57 -0.67
CA ARG A 125 -1.91 -18.64 -0.99
C ARG A 125 -3.28 -18.11 -1.39
N ASP A 126 -3.69 -16.97 -0.86
CA ASP A 126 -4.95 -16.31 -1.21
C ASP A 126 -4.83 -15.47 -2.50
N GLY A 127 -3.61 -15.22 -2.96
CA GLY A 127 -3.34 -14.62 -4.25
C GLY A 127 -3.66 -13.13 -4.28
N ASP A 128 -3.48 -12.44 -3.16
CA ASP A 128 -3.77 -11.00 -3.04
C ASP A 128 -2.54 -10.11 -3.29
N GLY A 129 -1.40 -10.74 -3.58
CA GLY A 129 -0.10 -10.12 -3.80
C GLY A 129 0.62 -9.74 -2.50
N LEU A 130 0.09 -10.13 -1.34
CA LEU A 130 0.55 -9.75 -0.01
C LEU A 130 0.86 -11.00 0.83
N ALA A 131 2.00 -11.62 0.53
CA ALA A 131 2.49 -12.83 1.15
C ALA A 131 2.56 -12.77 2.69
N CYS A 132 2.38 -13.94 3.32
CA CYS A 132 2.67 -14.18 4.73
C CYS A 132 2.09 -13.13 5.70
N GLU A 133 0.79 -12.85 5.58
CA GLU A 133 0.06 -11.89 6.42
C GLU A 133 0.50 -10.41 6.26
N TRP A 134 1.26 -10.09 5.21
CA TRP A 134 1.64 -8.71 4.89
C TRP A 134 0.41 -7.80 4.75
N GLY A 135 -0.66 -8.27 4.11
CA GLY A 135 -1.91 -7.54 3.96
C GLY A 135 -2.59 -7.23 5.30
N THR A 136 -2.60 -8.19 6.22
CA THR A 136 -3.08 -8.01 7.60
C THR A 136 -2.27 -6.93 8.32
N TYR A 137 -0.94 -6.97 8.19
CA TYR A 137 -0.01 -6.03 8.81
C TYR A 137 -0.24 -4.59 8.36
N ILE A 138 -0.24 -4.33 7.05
CA ILE A 138 -0.45 -2.98 6.52
C ILE A 138 -1.88 -2.46 6.78
N ASN A 139 -2.88 -3.34 6.83
CA ASN A 139 -4.24 -2.98 7.23
C ASN A 139 -4.32 -2.52 8.69
N LYS A 140 -3.57 -3.14 9.60
CA LYS A 140 -3.46 -2.69 10.99
C LYS A 140 -2.89 -1.27 11.08
N ILE A 141 -1.82 -0.99 10.32
CA ILE A 141 -1.20 0.33 10.26
C ILE A 141 -2.19 1.37 9.71
N ALA A 142 -2.83 1.11 8.57
CA ALA A 142 -3.83 2.00 7.99
C ALA A 142 -4.96 2.34 8.98
N ARG A 143 -5.51 1.34 9.67
CA ARG A 143 -6.55 1.54 10.69
C ARG A 143 -6.07 2.39 11.86
N SER A 144 -4.84 2.19 12.32
CA SER A 144 -4.26 3.02 13.39
C SER A 144 -4.11 4.48 12.98
N ASN A 145 -3.69 4.74 11.74
CA ASN A 145 -3.55 6.10 11.20
C ASN A 145 -4.90 6.80 11.05
N VAL A 146 -5.94 6.11 10.57
CA VAL A 146 -7.31 6.67 10.52
C VAL A 146 -7.84 7.00 11.92
N ARG A 147 -7.60 6.12 12.91
CA ARG A 147 -7.98 6.38 14.31
C ARG A 147 -7.26 7.59 14.88
N ALA A 148 -5.95 7.72 14.63
CA ALA A 148 -5.16 8.85 15.06
C ALA A 148 -5.64 10.17 14.43
N ALA A 149 -5.97 10.17 13.13
CA ALA A 149 -6.53 11.34 12.45
C ALA A 149 -7.89 11.75 13.06
N LYS A 150 -8.78 10.80 13.33
CA LYS A 150 -10.09 11.06 13.95
C LYS A 150 -9.97 11.57 15.39
N ALA A 151 -8.95 11.14 16.13
CA ALA A 151 -8.70 11.66 17.48
C ALA A 151 -8.24 13.14 17.47
N ARG A 152 -7.55 13.55 16.40
CA ARG A 152 -7.05 14.92 16.23
C ARG A 152 -8.12 15.91 15.74
N THR A 153 -9.16 15.44 15.04
CA THR A 153 -10.26 16.32 14.64
C THR A 153 -11.08 16.72 15.87
N PRO A 154 -11.15 18.02 16.24
CA PRO A 154 -12.04 18.45 17.31
C PRO A 154 -13.47 18.05 16.94
N ARG A 155 -14.20 17.45 17.87
CA ARG A 155 -15.63 17.15 17.65
C ARG A 155 -16.35 18.46 17.43
N ARG A 156 -16.62 18.81 16.18
CA ARG A 156 -17.43 19.99 15.83
C ARG A 156 -18.82 19.73 16.38
N TYR A 157 -19.12 20.47 17.43
CA TYR A 157 -20.27 20.21 18.24
C TYR A 157 -21.47 20.99 17.65
N THR A 158 -22.12 20.41 16.64
CA THR A 158 -23.23 21.06 15.94
C THR A 158 -24.55 20.74 16.67
N ASN A 159 -25.13 21.75 17.31
CA ASN A 159 -26.41 21.77 18.04
C ASN A 159 -26.52 20.85 19.29
N ARG A 160 -26.23 21.37 20.49
CA ARG A 160 -26.59 20.74 21.79
C ARG A 160 -27.68 21.63 22.31
N VAL A 161 -28.78 21.01 22.69
CA VAL A 161 -29.70 21.59 23.64
C VAL A 161 -28.90 21.92 24.91
N CYS A 162 -29.00 23.17 25.35
CA CYS A 162 -28.43 23.61 26.61
C CYS A 162 -29.36 23.17 27.74
N TYR A 163 -28.78 22.63 28.80
CA TYR A 163 -29.50 22.26 30.02
C TYR A 163 -28.99 23.11 31.17
N THR A 164 -29.87 23.49 32.10
CA THR A 164 -29.47 24.22 33.31
C THR A 164 -29.19 23.24 34.44
N GLY A 165 -28.04 23.40 35.10
CA GLY A 165 -27.64 22.57 36.23
C GLY A 165 -28.23 23.06 37.56
N PRO A 166 -28.14 22.25 38.63
CA PRO A 166 -28.68 22.57 39.96
C PRO A 166 -28.07 23.83 40.61
N ARG A 167 -26.89 24.25 40.15
CA ARG A 167 -26.17 25.44 40.62
C ARG A 167 -26.28 26.64 39.66
N GLY A 168 -27.23 26.62 38.73
CA GLY A 168 -27.50 27.71 37.80
C GLY A 168 -26.60 27.78 36.54
N GLY A 169 -25.49 27.03 36.49
CA GLY A 169 -24.65 26.95 35.29
C GLY A 169 -25.25 26.09 34.17
N THR A 170 -24.99 26.43 32.91
CA THR A 170 -25.43 25.66 31.75
C THR A 170 -24.46 24.50 31.45
N TYR A 171 -24.99 23.43 30.88
CA TYR A 171 -24.19 22.32 30.40
C TYR A 171 -24.84 21.66 29.20
N THR A 172 -24.06 20.80 28.57
CA THR A 172 -24.47 20.11 27.36
C THR A 172 -24.15 18.61 27.46
N ILE A 173 -24.94 17.73 26.83
CA ILE A 173 -24.75 16.27 26.93
C ILE A 173 -23.90 15.76 25.76
N THR A 174 -22.78 15.09 26.03
CA THR A 174 -21.95 14.47 25.00
C THR A 174 -22.63 13.25 24.38
N SER A 175 -22.14 12.81 23.21
CA SER A 175 -22.59 11.55 22.58
C SER A 175 -22.32 10.30 23.43
N SER A 176 -21.52 10.42 24.49
CA SER A 176 -21.30 9.36 25.48
C SER A 176 -22.15 9.52 26.75
N GLY A 177 -23.14 10.42 26.75
CA GLY A 177 -24.04 10.68 27.88
C GLY A 177 -23.41 11.48 29.04
N ARG A 178 -22.19 12.02 28.89
CA ARG A 178 -21.52 12.79 29.96
C ARG A 178 -21.91 14.27 29.88
N LYS A 179 -22.01 14.92 31.05
CA LYS A 179 -22.25 16.37 31.14
C LYS A 179 -20.95 17.12 30.84
N ASN A 180 -21.02 18.10 29.94
CA ASN A 180 -19.95 19.03 29.63
C ASN A 180 -20.35 20.44 30.07
N TYR A 181 -19.65 20.96 31.08
CA TYR A 181 -19.86 22.30 31.64
C TYR A 181 -18.95 23.38 31.01
N GLY A 182 -18.08 23.00 30.06
CA GLY A 182 -17.20 23.94 29.35
C GLY A 182 -17.89 24.78 28.26
N GLY A 183 -19.22 24.88 28.28
CA GLY A 183 -20.02 25.69 27.36
C GLY A 183 -21.20 24.94 26.72
N CYS A 184 -22.41 25.47 26.97
CA CYS A 184 -23.12 26.27 25.97
C CYS A 184 -22.65 27.72 26.16
#